data_AF-A0AAU6H5G2-F1
#
_entry.id   AF-A0AAU6H5G2-F1
#
_cell.length_a   1.000
_cell.length_b   1.000
_cell.length_c   1.000
_cell.angle_alpha   90.00
_cell.angle_beta   90.00
_cell.angle_gamma   90.00
#
_symmetry.space_group_name_H-M   'P 1'
#
loop_
_entity.id
_entity.type
_entity.pdbx_description
1 polymer ?
#
loop_
_entity_poly.entity_id
_entity_poly.type
_entity_poly.pdbx_seq_one_letter_code
_entity_poly.pdbx_strand_id
1 'polypeptide(L)'
;MRAAFRIPAVLMTLVIGTAGVTSCAADDAPGTTASERPKAAATRSGQAGEGTAGERTAGERTAPQVADLPKHAVTSDKKPSFGAADTMASGYTGEDFLATLSKRWKLELDKPVEQEMPDGKKRTYVHGRAEDGASVSAGYSDHRNLSSLLCRTGTERDTALDFLDSCTGLDVPGVDHAGARSWLRQAKKETDSLYGKKVVETGNKKEYVISGVYSSGPVTMVLHRAYDKYSLRILGGAVA
;
A
#
# COMPACT_ATOMS: atom_id res chain seq x y z
N MET A 1 -47.22 -12.77 -8.05
CA MET A 1 -46.61 -12.61 -6.72
C MET A 1 -45.10 -12.55 -6.92
N ARG A 2 -44.46 -11.38 -6.69
CA ARG A 2 -43.01 -11.21 -6.83
C ARG A 2 -42.37 -11.37 -5.45
N ALA A 3 -41.48 -12.36 -5.30
CA ALA A 3 -40.68 -12.53 -4.08
C ALA A 3 -39.51 -11.54 -4.10
N ALA A 4 -39.46 -10.68 -3.09
CA ALA A 4 -38.35 -9.78 -2.83
C ALA A 4 -37.22 -10.55 -2.12
N PHE A 5 -36.06 -10.69 -2.75
CA PHE A 5 -34.87 -11.19 -2.06
C PHE A 5 -34.18 -10.01 -1.35
N ARG A 6 -34.25 -10.04 -0.02
CA ARG A 6 -33.46 -9.18 0.87
C ARG A 6 -32.04 -9.73 0.94
N ILE A 7 -31.05 -8.92 0.58
CA ILE A 7 -29.63 -9.22 0.76
C ILE A 7 -29.29 -8.95 2.24
N PRO A 8 -28.74 -9.92 3.00
CA PRO A 8 -28.23 -9.64 4.34
C PRO A 8 -26.90 -8.91 4.23
N ALA A 9 -26.84 -7.71 4.81
CA ALA A 9 -25.60 -7.00 5.09
C ALA A 9 -24.80 -7.77 6.14
N VAL A 10 -23.67 -8.38 5.74
CA VAL A 10 -22.73 -9.00 6.68
C VAL A 10 -21.79 -7.92 7.17
N LEU A 11 -22.10 -7.40 8.35
CA LEU A 11 -21.25 -6.54 9.16
C LEU A 11 -20.05 -7.38 9.65
N MET A 12 -18.87 -7.14 9.10
CA MET A 12 -17.62 -7.72 9.63
C MET A 12 -17.20 -6.92 10.86
N THR A 13 -17.64 -7.36 12.04
CA THR A 13 -17.16 -6.89 13.34
C THR A 13 -15.73 -7.38 13.56
N LEU A 14 -14.80 -6.43 13.61
CA LEU A 14 -13.41 -6.67 14.00
C LEU A 14 -13.37 -6.88 15.52
N VAL A 15 -13.19 -8.13 15.97
CA VAL A 15 -13.00 -8.44 17.38
C VAL A 15 -11.54 -8.13 17.74
N ILE A 16 -11.32 -7.01 18.43
CA ILE A 16 -10.05 -6.71 19.08
C ILE A 16 -10.04 -7.50 20.40
N GLY A 17 -9.25 -8.57 20.45
CA GLY A 17 -8.99 -9.30 21.68
C GLY A 17 -8.05 -8.52 22.59
N THR A 18 -8.60 -7.93 23.66
CA THR A 18 -7.82 -7.43 24.79
C THR A 18 -7.63 -8.57 25.80
N ALA A 19 -6.40 -9.09 25.89
CA ALA A 19 -5.97 -9.87 27.04
C ALA A 19 -5.68 -8.91 28.19
N GLY A 20 -6.36 -9.09 29.31
CA GLY A 20 -6.30 -8.21 30.47
C GLY A 20 -5.18 -8.52 31.46
N VAL A 21 -5.02 -7.61 32.42
CA VAL A 21 -4.73 -7.91 33.82
C VAL A 21 -5.58 -6.98 34.69
N THR A 22 -6.28 -7.59 35.65
CA THR A 22 -7.16 -6.97 36.66
C THR A 22 -6.43 -6.76 37.99
N SER A 23 -7.05 -5.94 38.85
CA SER A 23 -6.95 -5.85 40.34
C SER A 23 -6.33 -4.52 40.80
N CYS A 24 -6.84 -3.74 41.76
CA CYS A 24 -8.07 -3.69 42.59
C CYS A 24 -8.09 -2.24 43.16
N ALA A 25 -9.20 -1.51 43.05
CA ALA A 25 -10.18 -1.22 44.10
C ALA A 25 -9.76 -0.20 45.21
N ALA A 26 -10.62 0.82 45.34
CA ALA A 26 -11.07 1.53 46.54
C ALA A 26 -10.35 2.81 47.03
N ASP A 27 -11.22 3.80 47.24
CA ASP A 27 -11.09 5.12 47.85
C ASP A 27 -10.41 5.14 49.23
N ASP A 28 -9.73 6.25 49.53
CA ASP A 28 -10.02 7.09 50.71
C ASP A 28 -9.14 8.36 50.72
N ALA A 29 -9.77 9.53 50.83
CA ALA A 29 -9.17 10.77 51.32
C ALA A 29 -9.40 10.86 52.84
N PRO A 30 -8.56 11.56 53.63
CA PRO A 30 -8.83 13.00 53.81
C PRO A 30 -7.61 13.90 54.17
N GLY A 31 -7.77 15.22 53.95
CA GLY A 31 -7.44 16.26 54.94
C GLY A 31 -6.09 17.01 54.89
N THR A 32 -6.12 18.28 54.42
CA THR A 32 -5.64 19.55 55.07
C THR A 32 -4.29 19.56 55.83
N THR A 33 -3.34 20.50 55.70
CA THR A 33 -3.39 21.99 55.56
C THR A 33 -1.96 22.58 55.43
N ALA A 34 -1.88 23.82 54.89
CA ALA A 34 -0.87 24.89 55.09
C ALA A 34 0.58 24.67 54.59
N SER A 35 1.10 25.41 53.60
CA SER A 35 1.44 26.86 53.53
C SER A 35 2.58 27.28 54.45
N GLU A 36 3.82 27.26 53.94
CA GLU A 36 4.86 28.25 54.29
C GLU A 36 6.03 28.26 53.27
N ARG A 37 6.21 29.42 52.63
CA ARG A 37 7.45 29.94 52.02
C ARG A 37 7.57 31.38 52.60
N PRO A 38 8.70 32.13 52.51
CA PRO A 38 10.03 31.80 51.95
C PRO A 38 11.24 32.34 52.74
N LYS A 39 12.48 31.87 52.44
CA LYS A 39 13.65 32.77 52.42
C LYS A 39 14.78 32.27 51.53
N ALA A 40 15.38 33.23 50.83
CA ALA A 40 16.34 33.09 49.74
C ALA A 40 17.77 33.44 50.16
N ALA A 41 18.75 32.89 49.42
CA ALA A 41 20.08 33.45 49.09
C ALA A 41 20.80 32.43 48.17
N ALA A 42 21.59 32.72 47.14
CA ALA A 42 21.80 33.89 46.30
C ALA A 42 22.50 33.40 45.00
N THR A 43 22.07 33.99 43.89
CA THR A 43 22.67 34.25 42.57
C THR A 43 24.10 33.75 42.24
N ARG A 44 24.22 33.06 41.09
CA ARG A 44 25.19 33.46 40.05
C ARG A 44 24.69 33.13 38.64
N SER A 45 24.87 34.10 37.75
CA SER A 45 24.25 34.29 36.44
C SER A 45 25.00 33.62 35.27
N GLY A 46 24.28 33.44 34.16
CA GLY A 46 24.80 33.17 32.80
C GLY A 46 24.67 31.69 32.42
N GLN A 47 23.99 31.26 31.35
CA GLN A 47 23.73 31.93 30.07
C GLN A 47 22.52 31.26 29.39
N ALA A 48 21.71 32.08 28.74
CA ALA A 48 20.48 31.70 28.06
C ALA A 48 20.72 30.76 26.87
N GLY A 49 19.79 29.83 26.70
CA GLY A 49 19.55 29.10 25.46
C GLY A 49 18.15 28.51 25.56
N GLU A 50 17.20 29.12 24.85
CA GLU A 50 15.82 28.66 24.68
C GLU A 50 15.78 27.17 24.38
N GLY A 51 15.33 26.37 25.36
CA GLY A 51 14.91 25.00 25.14
C GLY A 51 13.54 25.01 24.49
N THR A 52 13.49 25.35 23.20
CA THR A 52 12.34 25.10 22.35
C THR A 52 11.96 23.64 22.53
N ALA A 53 10.72 23.40 22.95
CA ALA A 53 10.10 22.10 22.95
C ALA A 53 10.45 21.42 21.63
N GLY A 54 11.21 20.33 21.70
CA GLY A 54 11.65 19.56 20.55
C GLY A 54 10.43 19.20 19.72
N GLU A 55 10.24 19.96 18.66
CA GLU A 55 9.28 19.74 17.61
C GLU A 55 9.53 18.32 17.13
N ARG A 56 8.54 17.43 17.32
CA ARG A 56 8.55 16.12 16.67
C ARG A 56 8.59 16.40 15.18
N THR A 57 9.78 16.36 14.60
CA THR A 57 9.99 16.41 13.18
C THR A 57 9.08 15.37 12.55
N ALA A 58 8.22 15.86 11.67
CA ALA A 58 7.34 15.05 10.85
C ALA A 58 8.15 13.88 10.27
N GLY A 59 7.63 12.66 10.45
CA GLY A 59 8.33 11.41 10.17
C GLY A 59 9.10 11.47 8.85
N GLU A 60 10.41 11.40 8.96
CA GLU A 60 11.31 11.26 7.83
C GLU A 60 10.90 9.99 7.06
N ARG A 61 10.54 10.16 5.79
CA ARG A 61 10.18 9.02 4.94
C ARG A 61 11.43 8.16 4.77
N THR A 62 11.46 6.99 5.40
CA THR A 62 12.41 5.95 5.00
C THR A 62 11.82 5.26 3.77
N ALA A 63 12.16 5.75 2.58
CA ALA A 63 11.98 4.94 1.37
C ALA A 63 12.78 3.64 1.57
N PRO A 64 12.22 2.46 1.23
CA PRO A 64 12.97 1.22 1.37
C PRO A 64 14.23 1.28 0.51
N GLN A 65 15.37 0.90 1.08
CA GLN A 65 16.61 0.82 0.32
C GLN A 65 16.51 -0.33 -0.68
N VAL A 66 17.12 -0.17 -1.86
CA VAL A 66 17.12 -1.21 -2.91
C VAL A 66 17.64 -2.54 -2.36
N ALA A 67 18.62 -2.50 -1.45
CA ALA A 67 19.22 -3.67 -0.82
C ALA A 67 18.24 -4.47 0.05
N ASP A 68 17.22 -3.82 0.61
CA ASP A 68 16.22 -4.43 1.50
C ASP A 68 15.04 -5.05 0.74
N LEU A 69 14.98 -4.84 -0.57
CA LEU A 69 13.91 -5.36 -1.41
C LEU A 69 14.18 -6.83 -1.76
N PRO A 70 13.15 -7.70 -1.67
CA PRO A 70 13.32 -9.09 -2.07
C PRO A 70 13.69 -9.15 -3.56
N LYS A 71 14.70 -9.95 -3.88
CA LYS A 71 15.10 -10.24 -5.27
C LYS A 71 14.32 -11.40 -5.89
N HIS A 72 13.72 -12.23 -5.04
CA HIS A 72 12.94 -13.41 -5.42
C HIS A 72 11.61 -13.45 -4.68
N ALA A 73 10.72 -14.35 -5.09
CA ALA A 73 9.45 -14.52 -4.40
C ALA A 73 9.61 -14.87 -2.91
N VAL A 74 8.81 -14.22 -2.06
CA VAL A 74 8.77 -14.40 -0.61
C VAL A 74 7.33 -14.53 -0.10
N THR A 75 7.18 -15.10 1.09
CA THR A 75 5.90 -15.16 1.82
C THR A 75 5.54 -13.81 2.47
N SER A 76 4.28 -13.68 2.89
CA SER A 76 3.71 -12.44 3.42
C SER A 76 4.45 -11.83 4.61
N ASP A 77 5.04 -12.66 5.47
CA ASP A 77 5.80 -12.26 6.66
C ASP A 77 7.10 -11.52 6.30
N LYS A 78 7.62 -11.71 5.07
CA LYS A 78 8.83 -11.06 4.56
C LYS A 78 8.52 -9.98 3.53
N LYS A 79 7.27 -9.51 3.51
CA LYS A 79 6.81 -8.49 2.58
C LYS A 79 7.60 -7.19 2.78
N PRO A 80 8.13 -6.58 1.71
CA PRO A 80 8.66 -5.22 1.80
C PRO A 80 7.52 -4.23 2.10
N SER A 81 7.79 -3.29 3.01
CA SER A 81 6.90 -2.17 3.27
C SER A 81 7.18 -1.08 2.24
N PHE A 82 6.17 -0.72 1.45
CA PHE A 82 6.23 0.46 0.60
C PHE A 82 5.50 1.59 1.29
N GLY A 83 6.14 2.76 1.38
CA GLY A 83 5.49 3.99 1.76
C GLY A 83 4.41 4.40 0.75
N ALA A 84 3.83 5.58 0.96
CA ALA A 84 2.98 6.19 -0.05
C ALA A 84 3.76 6.40 -1.36
N ALA A 85 3.17 6.04 -2.49
CA ALA A 85 3.78 6.29 -3.79
C ALA A 85 3.87 7.79 -4.08
N ASP A 86 5.00 8.20 -4.63
CA ASP A 86 5.21 9.54 -5.20
C ASP A 86 4.74 9.58 -6.65
N THR A 87 4.71 10.76 -7.25
CA THR A 87 4.37 10.92 -8.66
C THR A 87 5.41 10.18 -9.53
N MET A 88 4.95 9.43 -10.53
CA MET A 88 5.84 8.65 -11.41
C MET A 88 6.70 9.56 -12.28
N ALA A 89 6.14 10.67 -12.76
CA ALA A 89 6.88 11.74 -13.40
C ALA A 89 6.07 13.04 -13.33
N SER A 90 6.75 14.18 -13.30
CA SER A 90 6.08 15.48 -13.40
C SER A 90 5.39 15.63 -14.75
N GLY A 91 4.11 16.01 -14.75
CA GLY A 91 3.30 16.18 -15.94
C GLY A 91 2.72 14.88 -16.52
N TYR A 92 3.05 13.72 -15.95
CA TYR A 92 2.54 12.44 -16.41
C TYR A 92 1.20 12.10 -15.74
N THR A 93 0.10 12.28 -16.48
CA THR A 93 -1.27 11.99 -16.00
C THR A 93 -1.68 10.51 -16.20
N GLY A 94 -0.99 9.80 -17.11
CA GLY A 94 -1.35 8.44 -17.50
C GLY A 94 -2.66 8.32 -18.28
N GLU A 95 -3.25 9.44 -18.74
CA GLU A 95 -4.56 9.45 -19.42
C GLU A 95 -4.55 8.63 -20.72
N ASP A 96 -3.58 8.88 -21.60
CA ASP A 96 -3.45 8.16 -22.88
C ASP A 96 -3.18 6.66 -22.67
N PHE A 97 -2.36 6.33 -21.67
CA PHE A 97 -2.10 4.96 -21.27
C PHE A 97 -3.38 4.26 -20.78
N LEU A 98 -4.14 4.89 -19.87
CA LEU A 98 -5.37 4.34 -19.33
C LEU A 98 -6.45 4.20 -20.42
N ALA A 99 -6.55 5.16 -21.35
CA ALA A 99 -7.45 5.07 -22.49
C ALA A 99 -7.10 3.88 -23.40
N THR A 100 -5.81 3.69 -23.69
CA THR A 100 -5.32 2.56 -24.48
C THR A 100 -5.57 1.23 -23.77
N LEU A 101 -5.27 1.15 -22.48
CA LEU A 101 -5.49 -0.05 -21.66
C LEU A 101 -6.98 -0.37 -21.57
N SER A 102 -7.83 0.63 -21.33
CA SER A 102 -9.28 0.51 -21.30
C SER A 102 -9.84 -0.01 -22.60
N LYS A 103 -9.43 0.56 -23.73
CA LYS A 103 -9.87 0.10 -25.06
C LYS A 103 -9.45 -1.34 -25.33
N ARG A 104 -8.19 -1.69 -25.06
CA ARG A 104 -7.63 -3.02 -25.33
C ARG A 104 -8.30 -4.11 -24.49
N TRP A 105 -8.54 -3.82 -23.22
CA TRP A 105 -9.05 -4.78 -22.24
C TRP A 105 -10.52 -4.61 -21.91
N LYS A 106 -11.22 -3.72 -22.63
CA LYS A 106 -12.62 -3.37 -22.41
C LYS A 106 -12.90 -3.02 -20.94
N LEU A 107 -12.02 -2.23 -20.33
CA LEU A 107 -12.21 -1.75 -18.97
C LEU A 107 -13.18 -0.57 -19.00
N GLU A 108 -14.28 -0.68 -18.28
CA GLU A 108 -15.15 0.45 -17.98
C GLU A 108 -14.49 1.28 -16.88
N LEU A 109 -14.02 2.48 -17.23
CA LEU A 109 -13.40 3.40 -16.27
C LEU A 109 -14.46 4.20 -15.52
N ASP A 110 -14.40 4.14 -14.20
CA ASP A 110 -15.22 4.92 -13.29
C ASP A 110 -14.80 6.40 -13.31
N LYS A 111 -15.70 7.28 -12.86
CA LYS A 111 -15.34 8.68 -12.61
C LYS A 111 -14.28 8.77 -11.51
N PRO A 112 -13.37 9.76 -11.55
CA PRO A 112 -12.41 9.98 -10.48
C PRO A 112 -13.10 10.15 -9.12
N VAL A 113 -12.57 9.49 -8.09
CA VAL A 113 -13.05 9.59 -6.71
C VAL A 113 -11.94 10.09 -5.80
N GLU A 114 -12.27 11.03 -4.91
CA GLU A 114 -11.36 11.40 -3.82
C GLU A 114 -11.50 10.41 -2.67
N GLN A 115 -10.37 9.96 -2.14
CA GLN A 115 -10.32 9.10 -0.98
C GLN A 115 -9.35 9.68 0.06
N GLU A 116 -9.82 9.82 1.29
CA GLU A 116 -8.96 10.08 2.44
C GLU A 116 -8.21 8.81 2.81
N MET A 117 -6.90 8.94 2.97
CA MET A 117 -6.00 7.82 3.24
C MET A 117 -5.60 7.82 4.71
N PRO A 118 -5.02 6.72 5.24
CA PRO A 118 -4.68 6.61 6.66
C PRO A 118 -3.69 7.68 7.18
N ASP A 119 -2.99 8.36 6.28
CA ASP A 119 -2.10 9.49 6.60
C ASP A 119 -2.84 10.85 6.64
N GLY A 120 -4.18 10.85 6.59
CA GLY A 120 -5.03 12.04 6.56
C GLY A 120 -5.01 12.80 5.24
N LYS A 121 -4.26 12.32 4.23
CA LYS A 121 -4.17 12.98 2.93
C LYS A 121 -5.22 12.44 1.97
N LYS A 122 -5.87 13.35 1.25
CA LYS A 122 -6.72 12.97 0.13
C LYS A 122 -5.89 12.58 -1.07
N ARG A 123 -6.33 11.56 -1.79
CA ARG A 123 -5.78 11.13 -3.09
C ARG A 123 -6.93 10.90 -4.05
N THR A 124 -6.71 11.16 -5.33
CA THR A 124 -7.70 10.84 -6.36
C THR A 124 -7.43 9.45 -6.91
N TYR A 125 -8.48 8.68 -7.18
CA TYR A 125 -8.40 7.38 -7.84
C TYR A 125 -9.33 7.29 -9.03
N VAL A 126 -8.86 6.64 -10.08
CA VAL A 126 -9.68 6.20 -11.22
C VAL A 126 -9.65 4.68 -11.22
N HIS A 127 -10.82 4.06 -11.08
CA HIS A 127 -10.96 2.62 -11.10
C HIS A 127 -11.46 2.16 -12.48
N GLY A 128 -11.12 0.95 -12.86
CA GLY A 128 -11.66 0.34 -14.06
C GLY A 128 -11.87 -1.15 -13.89
N ARG A 129 -12.93 -1.68 -14.51
CA ARG A 129 -13.24 -3.11 -14.46
C ARG A 129 -13.66 -3.61 -15.85
N ALA A 130 -13.20 -4.79 -16.21
CA ALA A 130 -13.70 -5.53 -17.36
C ALA A 130 -14.70 -6.59 -16.89
N GLU A 131 -15.61 -6.99 -17.78
CA GLU A 131 -16.63 -8.03 -17.52
C GLU A 131 -16.03 -9.35 -17.02
N ASP A 132 -14.83 -9.66 -17.52
CA ASP A 132 -14.09 -10.87 -17.18
C ASP A 132 -13.41 -10.83 -15.78
N GLY A 133 -13.59 -9.74 -15.03
CA GLY A 133 -13.07 -9.54 -13.68
C GLY A 133 -11.66 -8.94 -13.61
N ALA A 134 -11.05 -8.57 -14.74
CA ALA A 134 -9.81 -7.80 -14.71
C ALA A 134 -10.13 -6.39 -14.20
N SER A 135 -9.21 -5.79 -13.46
CA SER A 135 -9.42 -4.44 -12.95
C SER A 135 -8.13 -3.64 -12.87
N VAL A 136 -8.29 -2.33 -12.97
CA VAL A 136 -7.24 -1.34 -12.79
C VAL A 136 -7.66 -0.33 -11.72
N SER A 137 -6.70 0.18 -10.98
CA SER A 137 -6.87 1.33 -10.09
C SER A 137 -5.66 2.24 -10.26
N ALA A 138 -5.87 3.39 -10.87
CA ALA A 138 -4.90 4.46 -11.03
C ALA A 138 -5.05 5.45 -9.87
N GLY A 139 -3.95 5.77 -9.18
CA GLY A 139 -3.92 6.68 -8.04
C GLY A 139 -3.09 7.91 -8.32
N TYR A 140 -3.55 9.05 -7.82
CA TYR A 140 -2.99 10.39 -8.05
C TYR A 140 -2.75 11.07 -6.70
N SER A 141 -1.50 11.10 -6.25
CA SER A 141 -1.13 11.66 -4.93
C SER A 141 -1.26 13.18 -4.85
N ASP A 142 -1.13 13.87 -5.98
CA ASP A 142 -1.28 15.32 -6.11
C ASP A 142 -2.53 15.71 -6.92
N HIS A 143 -3.46 14.75 -7.08
CA HIS A 143 -4.68 14.87 -7.86
C HIS A 143 -4.51 15.08 -9.38
N ARG A 144 -3.27 15.06 -9.91
CA ARG A 144 -3.00 15.35 -11.33
C ARG A 144 -2.07 14.34 -11.99
N ASN A 145 -0.94 14.06 -11.37
CA ASN A 145 0.08 13.17 -11.89
C ASN A 145 -0.13 11.77 -11.32
N LEU A 146 0.00 10.76 -12.18
CA LEU A 146 -0.15 9.36 -11.78
C LEU A 146 0.98 9.01 -10.80
N SER A 147 0.60 8.47 -9.64
CA SER A 147 1.55 8.02 -8.61
C SER A 147 1.52 6.52 -8.41
N SER A 148 0.41 5.85 -8.71
CA SER A 148 0.32 4.39 -8.58
C SER A 148 -0.63 3.78 -9.59
N LEU A 149 -0.33 2.56 -10.00
CA LEU A 149 -1.21 1.71 -10.80
C LEU A 149 -1.32 0.34 -10.13
N LEU A 150 -2.54 -0.14 -9.95
CA LEU A 150 -2.80 -1.48 -9.45
C LEU A 150 -3.65 -2.23 -10.47
N CYS A 151 -3.07 -3.26 -11.08
CA CYS A 151 -3.75 -4.16 -12.00
C CYS A 151 -4.02 -5.50 -11.32
N ARG A 152 -5.23 -6.02 -11.47
CA ARG A 152 -5.65 -7.31 -10.88
C ARG A 152 -6.36 -8.18 -11.91
N THR A 153 -6.10 -9.47 -11.83
CA THR A 153 -6.75 -10.48 -12.68
C THR A 153 -6.77 -11.84 -11.97
N GLY A 154 -7.62 -12.76 -12.42
CA GLY A 154 -7.67 -14.13 -11.90
C GLY A 154 -6.46 -14.98 -12.34
N THR A 155 -6.08 -15.98 -11.56
CA THR A 155 -4.93 -16.86 -11.86
C THR A 155 -5.20 -17.86 -12.96
N GLU A 156 -6.46 -18.31 -13.09
CA GLU A 156 -6.90 -19.33 -14.04
C GLU A 156 -7.34 -18.74 -15.39
N ARG A 157 -7.12 -17.44 -15.61
CA ARG A 157 -7.52 -16.79 -16.85
C ARG A 157 -6.41 -16.92 -17.89
N ASP A 158 -6.77 -17.39 -19.08
CA ASP A 158 -5.83 -17.55 -20.20
C ASP A 158 -5.10 -16.26 -20.55
N THR A 159 -5.79 -15.11 -20.41
CA THR A 159 -5.24 -13.78 -20.70
C THR A 159 -4.65 -13.07 -19.49
N ALA A 160 -4.53 -13.73 -18.34
CA ALA A 160 -4.08 -13.10 -17.09
C ALA A 160 -2.72 -12.41 -17.25
N LEU A 161 -1.75 -13.13 -17.83
CA LEU A 161 -0.40 -12.61 -18.01
C LEU A 161 -0.36 -11.49 -19.05
N ASP A 162 -1.13 -11.59 -20.13
CA ASP A 162 -1.18 -10.56 -21.18
C ASP A 162 -1.78 -9.24 -20.67
N PHE A 163 -2.77 -9.33 -19.77
CA PHE A 163 -3.34 -8.15 -19.11
C PHE A 163 -2.30 -7.47 -18.22
N LEU A 164 -1.62 -8.25 -17.37
CA LEU A 164 -0.57 -7.72 -16.50
C LEU A 164 0.61 -7.19 -17.31
N ASP A 165 0.98 -7.82 -18.43
CA ASP A 165 2.02 -7.33 -19.35
C ASP A 165 1.63 -5.97 -19.93
N SER A 166 0.37 -5.80 -20.34
CA SER A 166 -0.13 -4.51 -20.80
C SER A 166 -0.02 -3.43 -19.72
N CYS A 167 -0.21 -3.79 -18.45
CA CYS A 167 0.01 -2.87 -17.34
C CYS A 167 1.49 -2.49 -17.14
N THR A 168 2.45 -3.37 -17.45
CA THR A 168 3.88 -3.04 -17.43
C THR A 168 4.31 -2.15 -18.59
N GLY A 169 3.49 -2.03 -19.64
CA GLY A 169 3.68 -1.13 -20.77
C GLY A 169 3.37 0.34 -20.49
N LEU A 170 3.45 0.76 -19.22
CA LEU A 170 3.28 2.14 -18.80
C LEU A 170 4.33 3.03 -19.47
N ASP A 171 3.89 4.07 -20.19
CA ASP A 171 4.69 4.95 -21.05
C ASP A 171 5.39 6.10 -20.31
N VAL A 172 5.75 5.89 -19.05
CA VAL A 172 6.56 6.85 -18.28
C VAL A 172 7.99 6.88 -18.83
N PRO A 173 8.59 8.06 -19.05
CA PRO A 173 9.97 8.16 -19.50
C PRO A 173 10.96 7.41 -18.60
N GLY A 174 11.89 6.68 -19.21
CA GLY A 174 12.94 5.94 -18.51
C GLY A 174 12.57 4.51 -18.10
N VAL A 175 11.34 4.05 -18.36
CA VAL A 175 10.95 2.66 -18.12
C VAL A 175 11.49 1.74 -19.23
N ASP A 176 12.26 0.72 -18.84
CA ASP A 176 12.64 -0.40 -19.69
C ASP A 176 11.47 -1.40 -19.80
N HIS A 177 10.66 -1.26 -20.86
CA HIS A 177 9.50 -2.12 -21.09
C HIS A 177 9.90 -3.59 -21.35
N ALA A 178 11.03 -3.84 -22.00
CA ALA A 178 11.47 -5.20 -22.30
C ALA A 178 11.91 -5.92 -21.02
N GLY A 179 12.65 -5.20 -20.16
CA GLY A 179 13.01 -5.66 -18.82
C GLY A 179 11.80 -5.89 -17.93
N ALA A 180 10.85 -4.95 -17.89
CA ALA A 180 9.61 -5.08 -17.10
C ALA A 180 8.79 -6.33 -17.51
N ARG A 181 8.59 -6.53 -18.81
CA ARG A 181 7.92 -7.72 -19.35
C ARG A 181 8.68 -9.02 -19.00
N SER A 182 10.00 -9.01 -19.14
CA SER A 182 10.83 -10.17 -18.82
C SER A 182 10.76 -10.52 -17.34
N TRP A 183 10.88 -9.51 -16.48
CA TRP A 183 10.71 -9.63 -15.04
C TRP A 183 9.33 -10.18 -14.68
N LEU A 184 8.24 -9.67 -15.26
CA LEU A 184 6.88 -10.11 -14.94
C LEU A 184 6.70 -11.62 -15.17
N ARG A 185 7.26 -12.15 -16.26
CA ARG A 185 7.22 -13.60 -16.55
C ARG A 185 7.96 -14.41 -15.48
N GLN A 186 9.15 -13.96 -15.10
CA GLN A 186 9.95 -14.61 -14.05
C GLN A 186 9.26 -14.49 -12.69
N ALA A 187 8.78 -13.31 -12.33
CA ALA A 187 8.05 -13.02 -11.12
C ALA A 187 6.85 -13.95 -10.97
N LYS A 188 6.03 -14.10 -12.02
CA LYS A 188 4.90 -15.03 -12.03
C LYS A 188 5.35 -16.46 -11.75
N LYS A 189 6.36 -16.96 -12.47
CA LYS A 189 6.88 -18.32 -12.29
C LYS A 189 7.34 -18.57 -10.84
N GLU A 190 8.07 -17.63 -10.27
CA GLU A 190 8.56 -17.73 -8.88
C GLU A 190 7.41 -17.67 -7.86
N THR A 191 6.48 -16.73 -8.03
CA THR A 191 5.33 -16.60 -7.13
C THR A 191 4.44 -17.83 -7.17
N ASP A 192 4.23 -18.41 -8.35
CA ASP A 192 3.40 -19.60 -8.54
C ASP A 192 4.03 -20.81 -7.89
N SER A 193 5.34 -21.00 -8.10
CA SER A 193 6.11 -22.07 -7.49
C SER A 193 6.09 -21.97 -5.96
N LEU A 194 6.36 -20.79 -5.39
CA LEU A 194 6.37 -20.62 -3.94
C LEU A 194 4.96 -20.78 -3.34
N TYR A 195 3.94 -20.22 -3.98
CA TYR A 195 2.54 -20.38 -3.57
C TYR A 195 2.13 -21.86 -3.54
N GLY A 196 2.41 -22.61 -4.63
CA GLY A 196 2.11 -24.03 -4.69
C GLY A 196 2.78 -24.84 -3.59
N LYS A 197 4.07 -24.58 -3.32
CA LYS A 197 4.80 -25.20 -2.20
C LYS A 197 4.14 -24.90 -0.86
N LYS A 198 3.77 -23.64 -0.61
CA LYS A 198 3.16 -23.23 0.67
C LYS A 198 1.78 -23.81 0.88
N VAL A 199 0.93 -23.85 -0.16
CA VAL A 199 -0.39 -24.49 -0.08
C VAL A 199 -0.27 -25.98 0.28
N VAL A 200 0.72 -26.69 -0.28
CA VAL A 200 0.97 -28.10 0.06
C VAL A 200 1.48 -28.25 1.50
N GLU A 201 2.38 -27.37 1.94
CA GLU A 201 2.98 -27.39 3.27
C GLU A 201 1.96 -27.07 4.38
N THR A 202 1.11 -26.06 4.17
CA THR A 202 0.20 -25.55 5.21
C THR A 202 -1.23 -26.09 5.08
N GLY A 203 -1.58 -26.67 3.93
CA GLY A 203 -2.96 -27.03 3.58
C GLY A 203 -3.88 -25.80 3.37
N ASN A 204 -3.33 -24.59 3.41
CA ASN A 204 -4.08 -23.36 3.37
C ASN A 204 -4.09 -22.77 1.95
N LYS A 205 -5.26 -22.65 1.32
CA LYS A 205 -5.38 -21.98 -0.01
C LYS A 205 -5.40 -20.45 0.09
N LYS A 206 -5.23 -19.91 1.29
CA LYS A 206 -5.25 -18.47 1.57
C LYS A 206 -3.85 -17.85 1.62
N GLU A 207 -2.83 -18.59 1.17
CA GLU A 207 -1.45 -18.12 1.14
C GLU A 207 -1.29 -16.82 0.35
N TYR A 208 -0.32 -16.02 0.77
CA TYR A 208 0.00 -14.77 0.13
C TYR A 208 1.50 -14.71 -0.15
N VAL A 209 1.82 -14.66 -1.43
CA VAL A 209 3.19 -14.64 -1.95
C VAL A 209 3.42 -13.38 -2.76
N ILE A 210 4.62 -12.84 -2.66
CA ILE A 210 5.03 -11.59 -3.27
C ILE A 210 6.27 -11.89 -4.09
N SER A 211 6.39 -11.35 -5.30
CA SER A 211 7.57 -11.52 -6.14
C SER A 211 8.78 -10.76 -5.59
N GLY A 212 9.94 -11.00 -6.21
CA GLY A 212 11.00 -10.00 -6.15
C GLY A 212 10.56 -8.67 -6.75
N VAL A 213 11.19 -7.57 -6.33
CA VAL A 213 10.87 -6.22 -6.77
C VAL A 213 11.67 -5.87 -8.02
N TYR A 214 11.05 -5.16 -8.96
CA TYR A 214 11.72 -4.62 -10.13
C TYR A 214 11.54 -3.11 -10.21
N SER A 215 12.65 -2.40 -10.36
CA SER A 215 12.64 -0.95 -10.51
C SER A 215 13.21 -0.59 -11.87
N SER A 216 12.57 0.37 -12.55
CA SER A 216 12.93 0.79 -13.90
C SER A 216 12.56 2.25 -14.09
N GLY A 217 13.54 3.10 -14.32
CA GLY A 217 13.34 4.54 -14.28
C GLY A 217 12.71 4.98 -12.96
N PRO A 218 11.61 5.76 -12.98
CA PRO A 218 11.00 6.29 -11.76
C PRO A 218 9.94 5.37 -11.14
N VAL A 219 9.78 4.14 -11.64
CA VAL A 219 8.74 3.23 -11.15
C VAL A 219 9.32 1.96 -10.52
N THR A 220 8.59 1.45 -9.54
CA THR A 220 8.85 0.17 -8.87
C THR A 220 7.64 -0.75 -9.02
N MET A 221 7.87 -2.00 -9.40
CA MET A 221 6.87 -3.00 -9.72
C MET A 221 6.98 -4.20 -8.78
N VAL A 222 5.82 -4.69 -8.33
CA VAL A 222 5.70 -5.87 -7.47
C VAL A 222 4.48 -6.70 -7.86
N LEU A 223 4.67 -7.99 -8.10
CA LEU A 223 3.59 -8.92 -8.33
C LEU A 223 3.22 -9.62 -7.02
N HIS A 224 1.93 -9.69 -6.75
CA HIS A 224 1.38 -10.44 -5.64
C HIS A 224 0.52 -11.58 -6.16
N ARG A 225 0.62 -12.76 -5.54
CA ARG A 225 -0.29 -13.89 -5.73
C ARG A 225 -1.01 -14.18 -4.42
N ALA A 226 -2.33 -14.13 -4.46
CA ALA A 226 -3.20 -14.44 -3.32
C ALA A 226 -4.37 -15.27 -3.83
N TYR A 227 -4.58 -16.48 -3.29
CA TYR A 227 -5.66 -17.36 -3.73
C TYR A 227 -5.65 -17.58 -5.26
N ASP A 228 -6.73 -17.15 -5.91
CA ASP A 228 -7.06 -17.22 -7.33
C ASP A 228 -6.80 -15.87 -8.04
N LYS A 229 -6.01 -14.97 -7.44
CA LYS A 229 -5.75 -13.63 -8.00
C LYS A 229 -4.27 -13.28 -8.06
N TYR A 230 -3.93 -12.61 -9.15
CA TYR A 230 -2.74 -11.77 -9.24
C TYR A 230 -3.09 -10.32 -8.95
N SER A 231 -2.14 -9.60 -8.35
CA SER A 231 -2.17 -8.14 -8.23
C SER A 231 -0.80 -7.60 -8.55
N LEU A 232 -0.65 -6.90 -9.67
CA LEU A 232 0.56 -6.16 -10.02
C LEU A 232 0.41 -4.72 -9.51
N ARG A 233 1.31 -4.31 -8.62
CA ARG A 233 1.45 -2.93 -8.17
C ARG A 233 2.60 -2.27 -8.90
N ILE A 234 2.37 -1.07 -9.41
CA ILE A 234 3.36 -0.18 -9.98
C ILE A 234 3.28 1.13 -9.20
N LEU A 235 4.39 1.55 -8.59
CA LEU A 235 4.46 2.70 -7.70
C LEU A 235 5.49 3.69 -8.25
N GLY A 236 5.15 4.96 -8.26
CA GLY A 236 6.10 6.05 -8.49
C GLY A 236 6.95 6.31 -7.26
N GLY A 237 8.17 6.75 -7.52
CA GLY A 237 9.21 6.97 -6.50
C GLY A 237 10.34 5.98 -6.67
N ALA A 238 11.56 6.51 -6.73
CA ALA A 238 12.77 5.69 -6.75
C ALA A 238 12.96 5.01 -5.40
N VAL A 239 13.33 3.73 -5.44
CA VAL A 239 13.95 3.05 -4.30
C VAL A 239 15.40 3.55 -4.20
N ALA A 240 15.84 3.87 -2.98
CA ALA A 240 17.12 4.55 -2.73
C ALA A 240 18.30 3.58 -2.62
#